data_AF-A0A924Y0K5-F1
#
_entry.id   AF-A0A924Y0K5-F1
#
_cell.length_a   1.000
_cell.length_b   1.000
_cell.length_c   1.000
_cell.angle_alpha   90.00
_cell.angle_beta   90.00
_cell.angle_gamma   90.00
#
_symmetry.space_group_name_H-M   'P 1'
#
loop_
_entity.id
_entity.type
_entity.pdbx_description
1 polymer ?
#
loop_
_entity_poly.entity_id
_entity_poly.type
_entity_poly.pdbx_seq_one_letter_code
_entity_poly.pdbx_strand_id
1 'polypeptide(L)'
;MRKNDPKEYPKTYLAQTGGSIKPAGEIIFDPALRQFPRAFRPAAPQFDSPEEKARWRQARWTVIGHLLRIVGESPCRDSLVLRGSLLLKTWLTGVAREPGDIDWVVRPVTAGITDPTATRMFDDLIRAAQNQRIISDIAILGDRIAVDDIWTYERVPGKRIVFPWRADGLPDGAVQMDFVFGEILHTAPSLMPIVIDGNAVSVWAATPEESLAWKLLWLETDGFPQGKDLYDAVLLAERTYLPWNLLHKVLSADDWFRSNGQNKELFELGDLEWDDFKREHPDIEGDAFHWQKRLRTALARTLAERDAASL
;
A
#
# COMPACT_ATOMS: atom_id res chain seq x y z
N MET A 1 -31.57 -7.26 -8.47
CA MET A 1 -30.24 -6.63 -8.48
C MET A 1 -30.33 -5.33 -9.26
N ARG A 2 -30.30 -4.17 -8.59
CA ARG A 2 -30.15 -2.89 -9.29
C ARG A 2 -28.76 -2.90 -9.94
N LYS A 3 -28.68 -2.65 -11.24
CA LYS A 3 -27.40 -2.45 -11.94
C LYS A 3 -26.67 -1.30 -11.23
N ASN A 4 -25.44 -1.55 -10.79
CA ASN A 4 -24.59 -0.52 -10.17
C ASN A 4 -24.49 0.67 -11.14
N ASP A 5 -24.86 1.86 -10.68
CA ASP A 5 -24.65 3.08 -11.47
C ASP A 5 -23.13 3.34 -11.52
N PRO A 6 -22.51 3.36 -12.71
CA PRO A 6 -21.06 3.56 -12.87
C PRO A 6 -20.57 4.93 -12.38
N LYS A 7 -21.45 5.84 -11.95
CA LYS A 7 -21.08 7.12 -11.33
C LYS A 7 -20.90 7.05 -9.80
N GLU A 8 -21.37 6.01 -9.13
CA GLU A 8 -21.32 5.92 -7.66
C GLU A 8 -20.09 5.16 -7.14
N TYR A 9 -19.59 4.18 -7.91
CA TYR A 9 -18.44 3.36 -7.58
C TYR A 9 -17.23 3.70 -8.46
N PRO A 10 -16.00 3.54 -7.95
CA PRO A 10 -14.80 3.58 -8.78
C PRO A 10 -14.80 2.43 -9.81
N LYS A 11 -14.20 2.62 -10.99
CA LYS A 11 -14.05 1.57 -12.01
C LYS A 11 -13.24 0.38 -11.48
N THR A 12 -12.34 0.66 -10.54
CA THR A 12 -11.50 -0.29 -9.82
C THR A 12 -12.26 -1.10 -8.76
N TYR A 13 -13.54 -0.78 -8.50
CA TYR A 13 -14.42 -1.67 -7.73
C TYR A 13 -14.84 -2.88 -8.59
N LEU A 14 -14.08 -3.96 -8.44
CA LEU A 14 -14.37 -5.23 -9.10
C LEU A 14 -15.07 -6.16 -8.11
N ALA A 15 -16.37 -6.36 -8.29
CA ALA A 15 -17.11 -7.37 -7.52
C ALA A 15 -16.47 -8.75 -7.75
N GLN A 16 -16.20 -9.48 -6.66
CA GLN A 16 -15.70 -10.84 -6.74
C GLN A 16 -16.78 -11.72 -7.39
N THR A 17 -16.42 -12.36 -8.50
CA THR A 17 -17.32 -13.23 -9.28
C THR A 17 -16.63 -14.57 -9.49
N GLY A 18 -17.20 -15.68 -8.99
CA GLY A 18 -16.68 -17.04 -9.28
C GLY A 18 -16.35 -17.87 -8.04
N GLY A 19 -16.48 -19.20 -8.17
CA GLY A 19 -16.35 -20.18 -7.09
C GLY A 19 -17.65 -20.44 -6.32
N SER A 20 -17.72 -21.57 -5.60
CA SER A 20 -18.82 -21.95 -4.68
C SER A 20 -18.90 -21.05 -3.42
N ILE A 21 -18.06 -20.02 -3.37
CA ILE A 21 -17.76 -19.21 -2.19
C ILE A 21 -18.66 -17.98 -2.23
N LYS A 22 -19.24 -17.64 -1.07
CA LYS A 22 -20.05 -16.42 -0.94
C LYS A 22 -19.19 -15.23 -1.34
N PRO A 23 -19.63 -14.37 -2.28
CA PRO A 23 -18.90 -13.14 -2.57
C PRO A 23 -18.70 -12.41 -1.25
N ALA A 24 -17.47 -11.96 -0.95
CA ALA A 24 -17.18 -11.25 0.28
C ALA A 24 -18.22 -10.14 0.47
N GLY A 25 -19.14 -10.34 1.43
CA GLY A 25 -20.25 -9.42 1.68
C GLY A 25 -19.80 -8.12 2.34
N GLU A 26 -18.53 -8.03 2.72
CA GLU A 26 -17.94 -6.88 3.40
C GLU A 26 -17.22 -5.99 2.38
N ILE A 27 -17.76 -4.78 2.24
CA ILE A 27 -17.13 -3.65 1.59
C ILE A 27 -16.31 -2.91 2.65
N ILE A 28 -15.06 -2.58 2.35
CA ILE A 28 -14.16 -1.91 3.27
C ILE A 28 -13.93 -0.49 2.77
N PHE A 29 -14.08 0.49 3.66
CA PHE A 29 -13.84 1.88 3.32
C PHE A 29 -12.38 2.06 2.89
N ASP A 30 -12.17 2.76 1.79
CA ASP A 30 -10.86 3.09 1.26
C ASP A 30 -10.71 4.61 1.17
N PRO A 31 -9.94 5.24 2.09
CA PRO A 31 -9.74 6.68 2.10
C PRO A 31 -9.21 7.22 0.76
N ALA A 32 -8.44 6.44 0.00
CA ALA A 32 -7.88 6.86 -1.28
C ALA A 32 -8.93 7.04 -2.39
N LEU A 33 -10.15 6.55 -2.15
CA LEU A 33 -11.30 6.62 -3.05
C LEU A 33 -12.35 7.62 -2.57
N ARG A 34 -12.08 8.46 -1.55
CA ARG A 34 -13.05 9.38 -0.93
C ARG A 34 -13.75 10.34 -1.92
N GLN A 35 -13.13 10.63 -3.06
CA GLN A 35 -13.74 11.38 -4.17
C GLN A 35 -14.97 10.69 -4.78
N PHE A 36 -15.15 9.39 -4.55
CA PHE A 36 -16.31 8.62 -4.97
C PHE A 36 -17.35 8.53 -3.83
N PRO A 37 -18.66 8.66 -4.13
CA PRO A 37 -19.72 8.48 -3.13
C PRO A 37 -19.69 7.12 -2.42
N ARG A 38 -19.16 6.10 -3.09
CA ARG A 38 -18.93 4.75 -2.55
C ARG A 38 -17.44 4.41 -2.60
N ALA A 39 -16.67 5.09 -1.75
CA ALA A 39 -15.25 4.89 -1.52
C ALA A 39 -14.94 3.55 -0.83
N PHE A 40 -15.25 2.45 -1.50
CA PHE A 40 -15.09 1.10 -0.95
C PHE A 40 -14.29 0.20 -1.87
N ARG A 41 -13.58 -0.76 -1.27
CA ARG A 41 -12.94 -1.90 -1.94
C ARG A 41 -13.54 -3.23 -1.45
N PRO A 42 -13.50 -4.30 -2.25
CA PRO A 42 -13.85 -5.62 -1.77
C PRO A 42 -12.83 -6.10 -0.70
N ALA A 43 -13.33 -6.75 0.35
CA ALA A 43 -12.48 -7.51 1.27
C ALA A 43 -11.85 -8.73 0.57
N ALA A 44 -10.82 -9.32 1.18
CA ALA A 44 -10.28 -10.59 0.71
C ALA A 44 -11.40 -11.68 0.74
N PRO A 45 -11.36 -12.67 -0.17
CA PRO A 45 -12.33 -13.76 -0.12
C PRO A 45 -12.29 -14.49 1.23
N GLN A 46 -13.44 -14.97 1.68
CA GLN A 46 -13.51 -15.92 2.79
C GLN A 46 -13.30 -17.33 2.24
N PHE A 47 -12.57 -18.17 2.98
CA PHE A 47 -12.24 -19.53 2.56
C PHE A 47 -12.77 -20.52 3.59
N ASP A 48 -13.39 -21.60 3.11
CA ASP A 48 -13.90 -22.67 3.97
C ASP A 48 -12.77 -23.54 4.52
N SER A 49 -11.63 -23.60 3.83
CA SER A 49 -10.45 -24.35 4.24
C SER A 49 -9.15 -23.52 4.28
N PRO A 50 -8.23 -23.82 5.22
CA PRO A 50 -6.89 -23.22 5.24
C PRO A 50 -6.07 -23.52 3.97
N GLU A 51 -6.30 -24.67 3.34
CA GLU A 51 -5.60 -25.09 2.12
C GLU A 51 -6.00 -24.23 0.91
N GLU A 52 -7.29 -23.98 0.71
CA GLU A 52 -7.76 -23.06 -0.34
C GLU A 52 -7.25 -21.64 -0.11
N LYS A 53 -7.27 -21.17 1.15
CA LYS A 53 -6.71 -19.88 1.52
C LYS A 53 -5.22 -19.79 1.18
N ALA A 54 -4.45 -20.84 1.44
CA ALA A 54 -3.03 -20.90 1.10
C ALA A 54 -2.81 -20.93 -0.42
N ARG A 55 -3.57 -21.74 -1.17
CA ARG A 55 -3.52 -21.79 -2.64
C ARG A 55 -3.87 -20.46 -3.29
N TRP A 56 -4.92 -19.79 -2.82
CA TRP A 56 -5.31 -18.46 -3.31
C TRP A 56 -4.25 -17.40 -3.01
N ARG A 57 -3.68 -17.42 -1.79
CA ARG A 57 -2.57 -16.53 -1.42
C ARG A 57 -1.35 -16.76 -2.31
N GLN A 58 -1.00 -18.01 -2.56
CA GLN A 58 0.10 -18.37 -3.44
C GLN A 58 -0.15 -17.85 -4.85
N ALA A 59 -1.35 -18.06 -5.42
CA ALA A 59 -1.71 -17.53 -6.73
C ALA A 59 -1.61 -15.99 -6.78
N ARG A 60 -2.06 -15.30 -5.73
CA ARG A 60 -1.92 -13.84 -5.64
C ARG A 60 -0.46 -13.40 -5.60
N TRP A 61 0.40 -14.09 -4.85
CA TRP A 61 1.84 -13.83 -4.81
C TRP A 61 2.50 -14.05 -6.17
N THR A 62 2.12 -15.10 -6.90
CA THR A 62 2.56 -15.33 -8.29
C THR A 62 2.23 -14.14 -9.20
N VAL A 63 1.01 -13.59 -9.08
CA VAL A 63 0.60 -12.41 -9.85
C VAL A 63 1.37 -11.16 -9.43
N ILE A 64 1.62 -10.93 -8.13
CA ILE A 64 2.47 -9.83 -7.66
C ILE A 64 3.88 -9.94 -8.23
N GLY A 65 4.52 -11.12 -8.14
CA GLY A 65 5.85 -11.36 -8.69
C GLY A 65 5.90 -11.11 -10.18
N HIS A 66 4.85 -11.49 -10.90
CA HIS A 66 4.71 -11.20 -12.32
C HIS A 66 4.65 -9.69 -12.63
N LEU A 67 3.82 -8.94 -11.91
CA LEU A 67 3.68 -7.49 -12.09
C LEU A 67 4.96 -6.73 -11.69
N LEU A 68 5.64 -7.15 -10.61
CA LEU A 68 6.95 -6.60 -10.27
C LEU A 68 7.97 -6.82 -11.39
N ARG A 69 8.00 -8.02 -11.99
CA ARG A 69 8.90 -8.31 -13.12
C ARG A 69 8.57 -7.46 -14.34
N ILE A 70 7.29 -7.26 -14.67
CA ILE A 70 6.89 -6.31 -15.72
C ILE A 70 7.50 -4.93 -15.47
N VAL A 71 7.40 -4.41 -14.24
CA VAL A 71 8.02 -3.11 -13.89
C VAL A 71 9.54 -3.19 -13.98
N GLY A 72 10.18 -4.20 -13.39
CA GLY A 72 11.63 -4.37 -13.34
C GLY A 72 12.30 -4.55 -14.70
N GLU A 73 11.56 -5.03 -15.71
CA GLU A 73 12.02 -5.21 -17.10
C GLU A 73 11.56 -4.08 -18.02
N SER A 74 10.73 -3.16 -17.54
CA SER A 74 10.21 -2.05 -18.34
C SER A 74 11.18 -0.86 -18.41
N PRO A 75 11.07 -0.01 -19.45
CA PRO A 75 11.79 1.25 -19.51
C PRO A 75 11.47 2.22 -18.36
N CYS A 76 10.33 2.05 -17.68
CA CYS A 76 9.93 2.93 -16.58
C CYS A 76 10.47 2.49 -15.21
N ARG A 77 11.26 1.41 -15.13
CA ARG A 77 11.88 0.93 -13.89
C ARG A 77 12.55 2.05 -13.09
N ASP A 78 13.34 2.89 -13.74
CA ASP A 78 14.10 3.96 -13.07
C ASP A 78 13.23 5.16 -12.65
N SER A 79 12.00 5.20 -13.16
CA SER A 79 10.97 6.19 -12.82
C SER A 79 10.05 5.72 -11.70
N LEU A 80 10.24 4.52 -11.14
CA LEU A 80 9.35 3.94 -10.13
C LEU A 80 10.15 3.47 -8.92
N VAL A 81 9.77 3.94 -7.73
CA VAL A 81 10.34 3.51 -6.46
C VAL A 81 9.27 2.78 -5.66
N LEU A 82 9.48 1.49 -5.40
CA LEU A 82 8.61 0.67 -4.58
C LEU A 82 8.56 1.26 -3.16
N ARG A 83 7.37 1.26 -2.56
CA ARG A 83 7.12 1.64 -1.16
C ARG A 83 6.11 0.68 -0.54
N GLY A 84 5.69 0.98 0.69
CA GLY A 84 4.50 0.40 1.28
C GLY A 84 4.68 -1.05 1.72
N SER A 85 3.55 -1.72 1.96
CA SER A 85 3.51 -2.95 2.75
C SER A 85 4.25 -4.15 2.11
N LEU A 86 4.42 -4.15 0.78
CA LEU A 86 5.19 -5.17 0.07
C LEU A 86 6.68 -5.12 0.43
N LEU A 87 7.26 -3.93 0.62
CA LEU A 87 8.63 -3.80 1.12
C LEU A 87 8.76 -4.27 2.56
N LEU A 88 7.80 -3.91 3.41
CA LEU A 88 7.80 -4.33 4.82
C LEU A 88 7.77 -5.85 4.93
N LYS A 89 6.99 -6.53 4.10
CA LYS A 89 6.96 -8.00 4.04
C LYS A 89 8.34 -8.60 3.72
N THR A 90 9.14 -7.91 2.92
CA THR A 90 10.52 -8.32 2.57
C THR A 90 11.49 -8.14 3.74
N TRP A 91 11.35 -7.06 4.52
CA TRP A 91 12.24 -6.77 5.66
C TRP A 91 11.85 -7.51 6.95
N LEU A 92 10.56 -7.77 7.13
CA LEU A 92 9.94 -8.20 8.39
C LEU A 92 9.27 -9.56 8.24
N THR A 93 9.97 -10.52 7.63
CA THR A 93 9.49 -11.88 7.38
C THR A 93 8.94 -12.51 8.67
N GLY A 94 7.77 -13.13 8.57
CA GLY A 94 7.10 -13.84 9.66
C GLY A 94 6.22 -12.96 10.57
N VAL A 95 6.44 -11.64 10.60
CA VAL A 95 5.62 -10.72 11.42
C VAL A 95 4.84 -9.70 10.60
N ALA A 96 5.33 -9.28 9.43
CA ALA A 96 4.56 -8.39 8.57
C ALA A 96 3.29 -9.07 8.06
N ARG A 97 2.18 -8.31 8.13
CA ARG A 97 0.90 -8.67 7.52
C ARG A 97 1.04 -8.90 6.01
N GLU A 98 0.05 -9.57 5.42
CA GLU A 98 -0.01 -9.71 3.97
C GLU A 98 -0.21 -8.33 3.30
N PRO A 99 0.54 -8.01 2.23
CA PRO A 99 0.41 -6.74 1.52
C PRO A 99 -0.88 -6.70 0.69
N GLY A 100 -1.61 -5.58 0.77
CA GLY A 100 -2.87 -5.36 0.07
C GLY A 100 -2.70 -4.98 -1.41
N ASP A 101 -1.59 -4.35 -1.73
CA ASP A 101 -1.29 -3.63 -2.96
C ASP A 101 0.23 -3.58 -3.23
N ILE A 102 0.58 -3.04 -4.39
CA ILE A 102 1.95 -2.68 -4.76
C ILE A 102 2.01 -1.15 -4.91
N ASP A 103 2.68 -0.48 -3.97
CA ASP A 103 2.75 0.98 -3.95
C ASP A 103 4.02 1.50 -4.62
N TRP A 104 3.89 2.53 -5.45
CA TRP A 104 4.99 3.17 -6.17
C TRP A 104 5.01 4.67 -5.98
N VAL A 105 6.19 5.23 -5.76
CA VAL A 105 6.47 6.65 -5.98
C VAL A 105 6.94 6.85 -7.42
N VAL A 106 6.28 7.73 -8.15
CA VAL A 106 6.67 8.12 -9.51
C VAL A 106 7.78 9.18 -9.47
N ARG A 107 8.81 9.00 -10.30
CA ARG A 107 9.95 9.91 -10.47
C ARG A 107 10.04 10.42 -11.91
N PRO A 108 10.54 11.66 -12.12
CA PRO A 108 10.97 12.63 -11.10
C PRO A 108 9.78 13.20 -10.31
N VAL A 109 10.04 13.79 -9.15
CA VAL A 109 9.01 14.39 -8.28
C VAL A 109 8.17 15.46 -9.00
N THR A 110 8.70 16.07 -10.05
CA THR A 110 8.01 17.08 -10.87
C THR A 110 6.99 16.48 -11.84
N ALA A 111 6.92 15.15 -11.98
CA ALA A 111 5.94 14.49 -12.83
C ALA A 111 4.53 14.67 -12.24
N GLY A 112 3.59 15.10 -13.08
CA GLY A 112 2.19 15.24 -12.72
C GLY A 112 1.34 14.03 -13.14
N ILE A 113 0.18 13.87 -12.51
CA ILE A 113 -0.78 12.80 -12.84
C ILE A 113 -1.31 12.86 -14.29
N THR A 114 -1.28 14.05 -14.91
CA THR A 114 -1.66 14.28 -16.31
C THR A 114 -0.46 14.38 -17.25
N ASP A 115 0.76 14.05 -16.79
CA ASP A 115 1.96 14.06 -17.62
C ASP A 115 1.83 13.01 -18.74
N PRO A 116 1.99 13.36 -20.03
CA PRO A 116 1.91 12.41 -21.13
C PRO A 116 2.89 11.23 -21.00
N THR A 117 4.04 11.44 -20.35
CA THR A 117 5.03 10.40 -20.08
C THR A 117 4.52 9.41 -19.05
N ALA A 118 3.86 9.90 -18.00
CA ALA A 118 3.20 9.05 -17.02
C ALA A 118 2.05 8.26 -17.66
N THR A 119 1.25 8.89 -18.53
CA THR A 119 0.20 8.20 -19.29
C THR A 119 0.77 7.04 -20.12
N ARG A 120 1.83 7.30 -20.91
CA ARG A 120 2.50 6.24 -21.70
C ARG A 120 3.04 5.11 -20.84
N MET A 121 3.64 5.44 -19.69
CA MET A 121 4.12 4.45 -18.73
C MET A 121 2.99 3.49 -18.31
N PHE A 122 1.81 4.01 -17.95
CA PHE A 122 0.67 3.16 -17.58
C PHE A 122 0.16 2.32 -18.75
N ASP A 123 0.03 2.92 -19.94
CA ASP A 123 -0.40 2.20 -21.14
C ASP A 123 0.56 1.04 -21.47
N ASP A 124 1.87 1.25 -21.33
CA ASP A 124 2.88 0.23 -21.59
C ASP A 124 2.86 -0.88 -20.52
N LEU A 125 2.66 -0.57 -19.24
CA LEU A 125 2.49 -1.56 -18.18
C LEU A 125 1.23 -2.42 -18.38
N ILE A 126 0.10 -1.78 -18.72
CA ILE A 126 -1.16 -2.46 -19.00
C ILE A 126 -1.01 -3.36 -20.23
N ARG A 127 -0.39 -2.84 -21.30
CA ARG A 127 -0.12 -3.62 -22.52
C ARG A 127 0.79 -4.81 -22.23
N ALA A 128 1.82 -4.62 -21.40
CA ALA A 128 2.70 -5.72 -20.99
C ALA A 128 1.93 -6.80 -20.23
N ALA A 129 1.08 -6.42 -19.28
CA ALA A 129 0.24 -7.36 -18.53
C ALA A 129 -0.79 -8.09 -19.43
N GLN A 130 -1.33 -7.41 -20.44
CA GLN A 130 -2.23 -8.01 -21.42
C GLN A 130 -1.50 -9.01 -22.34
N ASN A 131 -0.29 -8.66 -22.78
CA ASN A 131 0.54 -9.52 -23.62
C ASN A 131 1.07 -10.74 -22.87
N GLN A 132 1.35 -10.60 -21.57
CA GLN A 132 1.89 -11.66 -20.70
C GLN A 132 0.84 -12.20 -19.72
N ARG A 133 -0.43 -12.22 -20.13
CA ARG A 133 -1.57 -12.47 -19.21
C ARG A 133 -1.66 -13.86 -18.60
N ILE A 134 -0.94 -14.87 -19.12
CA ILE A 134 -0.96 -16.25 -18.60
C ILE A 134 0.33 -16.51 -17.83
N ILE A 135 0.18 -16.93 -16.58
CA ILE A 135 1.26 -17.13 -15.61
C ILE A 135 1.07 -18.52 -15.02
N SER A 136 1.73 -19.52 -15.58
CA SER A 136 1.46 -20.92 -15.28
C SER A 136 -0.03 -21.27 -15.53
N ASP A 137 -0.79 -21.56 -14.48
CA ASP A 137 -2.22 -21.88 -14.46
C ASP A 137 -3.12 -20.69 -14.08
N ILE A 138 -2.54 -19.49 -13.94
CA ILE A 138 -3.23 -18.25 -13.58
C ILE A 138 -3.40 -17.36 -14.81
N ALA A 139 -4.59 -16.77 -14.98
CA ALA A 139 -4.89 -15.85 -16.06
C ALA A 139 -5.26 -14.45 -15.52
N ILE A 140 -4.50 -13.42 -15.90
CA ILE A 140 -4.90 -12.02 -15.76
C ILE A 140 -6.02 -11.73 -16.77
N LEU A 141 -7.12 -11.18 -16.29
CA LEU A 141 -8.29 -10.81 -17.09
C LEU A 141 -8.06 -9.44 -17.72
N GLY A 142 -7.24 -9.41 -18.79
CA GLY A 142 -6.72 -8.18 -19.40
C GLY A 142 -7.78 -7.18 -19.91
N ASP A 143 -8.97 -7.67 -20.27
CA ASP A 143 -10.13 -6.87 -20.67
C ASP A 143 -10.88 -6.24 -19.48
N ARG A 144 -10.59 -6.70 -18.26
CA ARG A 144 -11.15 -6.20 -17.00
C ARG A 144 -10.16 -5.36 -16.18
N ILE A 145 -8.96 -5.10 -16.70
CA ILE A 145 -8.02 -4.17 -16.06
C ILE A 145 -8.69 -2.80 -15.99
N ALA A 146 -8.70 -2.22 -14.79
CA ALA A 146 -9.34 -0.94 -14.51
C ALA A 146 -8.33 0.07 -13.97
N VAL A 147 -8.54 1.33 -14.31
CA VAL A 147 -7.72 2.45 -13.86
C VAL A 147 -8.62 3.56 -13.32
N ASP A 148 -8.28 4.09 -12.15
CA ASP A 148 -8.89 5.29 -11.57
C ASP A 148 -7.81 6.24 -11.05
N ASP A 149 -8.15 7.53 -11.02
CA ASP A 149 -7.40 8.49 -10.23
C ASP A 149 -7.76 8.32 -8.74
N ILE A 150 -6.74 8.36 -7.88
CA ILE A 150 -6.86 8.22 -6.44
C ILE A 150 -6.21 9.40 -5.72
N TRP A 151 -6.60 9.63 -4.46
CA TRP A 151 -5.95 10.64 -3.61
C TRP A 151 -5.37 9.97 -2.37
N THR A 152 -4.12 9.55 -2.48
CA THR A 152 -3.46 8.72 -1.46
C THR A 152 -3.17 9.56 -0.22
N TYR A 153 -3.72 9.14 0.93
CA TYR A 153 -3.62 9.82 2.23
C TYR A 153 -4.11 11.27 2.20
N GLU A 154 -5.11 11.56 1.36
CA GLU A 154 -5.69 12.89 1.16
C GLU A 154 -4.68 13.99 0.74
N ARG A 155 -3.43 13.64 0.41
CA ARG A 155 -2.33 14.59 0.24
C ARG A 155 -1.83 14.68 -1.20
N VAL A 156 -1.59 13.54 -1.83
CA VAL A 156 -0.95 13.49 -3.16
C VAL A 156 -1.84 12.85 -4.21
N PRO A 157 -1.85 13.39 -5.45
CA PRO A 157 -2.51 12.74 -6.57
C PRO A 157 -1.86 11.38 -6.86
N GLY A 158 -2.69 10.40 -7.19
CA GLY A 158 -2.22 9.08 -7.60
C GLY A 158 -3.07 8.44 -8.69
N LYS A 159 -2.56 7.36 -9.26
CA LYS A 159 -3.34 6.45 -10.11
C LYS A 159 -3.34 5.05 -9.52
N ARG A 160 -4.47 4.39 -9.60
CA ARG A 160 -4.65 3.00 -9.23
C ARG A 160 -4.91 2.17 -10.46
N ILE A 161 -4.17 1.08 -10.63
CA ILE A 161 -4.44 0.05 -11.62
C ILE A 161 -4.82 -1.24 -10.89
N VAL A 162 -5.95 -1.83 -11.25
CA VAL A 162 -6.38 -3.13 -10.71
C VAL A 162 -6.28 -4.20 -11.79
N PHE A 163 -5.55 -5.26 -11.48
CA PHE A 163 -5.31 -6.43 -12.31
C PHE A 163 -6.11 -7.62 -11.76
N PRO A 164 -7.36 -7.82 -12.21
CA PRO A 164 -8.12 -9.02 -11.87
C PRO A 164 -7.48 -10.27 -12.49
N TRP A 165 -7.54 -11.37 -11.76
CA TRP A 165 -7.00 -12.66 -12.17
C TRP A 165 -7.91 -13.82 -11.77
N ARG A 166 -7.75 -14.95 -12.46
CA ARG A 166 -8.45 -16.21 -12.20
C ARG A 166 -7.47 -17.37 -12.20
N ALA A 167 -7.75 -18.37 -11.36
CA ALA A 167 -7.10 -19.66 -11.38
C ALA A 167 -8.14 -20.76 -11.15
N ASP A 168 -7.95 -21.94 -11.74
CA ASP A 168 -8.93 -23.01 -11.68
C ASP A 168 -9.14 -23.52 -10.24
N GLY A 169 -10.41 -23.63 -9.83
CA GLY A 169 -10.78 -24.08 -8.50
C GLY A 169 -10.54 -23.08 -7.38
N LEU A 170 -10.26 -21.80 -7.70
CA LEU A 170 -10.11 -20.71 -6.73
C LEU A 170 -11.08 -19.57 -7.03
N PRO A 171 -11.50 -18.78 -6.02
CA PRO A 171 -12.18 -17.51 -6.27
C PRO A 171 -11.33 -16.57 -7.13
N ASP A 172 -11.99 -15.79 -8.00
CA ASP A 172 -11.35 -14.68 -8.71
C ASP A 172 -10.69 -13.73 -7.69
N GLY A 173 -9.50 -13.25 -8.02
CA GLY A 173 -8.77 -12.29 -7.20
C GLY A 173 -8.38 -11.04 -7.99
N ALA A 174 -7.75 -10.10 -7.31
CA ALA A 174 -7.16 -8.94 -7.94
C ALA A 174 -5.85 -8.54 -7.24
N VAL A 175 -4.94 -7.95 -8.01
CA VAL A 175 -3.78 -7.22 -7.49
C VAL A 175 -3.91 -5.76 -7.88
N GLN A 176 -3.68 -4.89 -6.90
CA GLN A 176 -3.72 -3.45 -7.07
C GLN A 176 -2.29 -2.91 -7.16
N MET A 177 -2.06 -1.96 -8.06
CA MET A 177 -0.86 -1.14 -8.12
C MET A 177 -1.25 0.33 -7.97
N ASP A 178 -0.72 0.98 -6.94
CA ASP A 178 -0.96 2.40 -6.67
C ASP A 178 0.30 3.20 -6.97
N PHE A 179 0.13 4.32 -7.65
CA PHE A 179 1.21 5.18 -8.11
C PHE A 179 0.97 6.59 -7.60
N VAL A 180 1.86 7.09 -6.74
CA VAL A 180 1.76 8.46 -6.21
C VAL A 180 2.71 9.40 -6.95
N PHE A 181 2.23 10.61 -7.20
CA PHE A 181 2.96 11.69 -7.87
C PHE A 181 3.31 12.81 -6.89
N GLY A 182 4.41 13.51 -7.13
CA GLY A 182 4.81 14.64 -6.29
C GLY A 182 5.33 14.29 -4.89
N GLU A 183 5.40 12.99 -4.55
CA GLU A 183 5.98 12.54 -3.28
C GLU A 183 7.49 12.80 -3.25
N ILE A 184 7.96 13.47 -2.21
CA ILE A 184 9.38 13.75 -2.00
C ILE A 184 10.01 12.55 -1.28
N LEU A 185 11.11 12.05 -1.84
CA LEU A 185 12.00 11.09 -1.18
C LEU A 185 13.09 11.85 -0.42
N HIS A 186 13.14 11.70 0.90
CA HIS A 186 14.15 12.37 1.73
C HIS A 186 15.42 11.53 1.93
N THR A 187 15.38 10.24 1.62
CA THR A 187 16.54 9.38 1.43
C THR A 187 16.69 8.94 -0.04
N ALA A 188 17.93 8.62 -0.45
CA ALA A 188 18.15 8.07 -1.78
C ALA A 188 17.55 6.65 -1.86
N PRO A 189 16.72 6.35 -2.88
CA PRO A 189 16.24 4.99 -3.06
C PRO A 189 17.41 4.06 -3.41
N SER A 190 17.28 2.80 -3.06
CA SER A 190 18.28 1.77 -3.38
C SER A 190 17.67 0.67 -4.22
N LEU A 191 18.47 0.04 -5.07
CA LEU A 191 18.01 -1.10 -5.85
C LEU A 191 17.95 -2.32 -4.94
N MET A 192 16.76 -2.87 -4.75
CA MET A 192 16.50 -3.96 -3.81
C MET A 192 15.96 -5.20 -4.54
N PRO A 193 16.49 -6.40 -4.26
CA PRO A 193 15.89 -7.65 -4.71
C PRO A 193 14.65 -7.97 -3.88
N ILE A 194 13.49 -8.06 -4.52
CA ILE A 194 12.25 -8.53 -3.92
C ILE A 194 12.08 -10.00 -4.30
N VAL A 195 12.13 -10.88 -3.30
CA VAL A 195 12.02 -12.33 -3.51
C VAL A 195 10.56 -12.75 -3.43
N ILE A 196 10.01 -13.21 -4.54
CA ILE A 196 8.65 -13.73 -4.65
C ILE A 196 8.71 -15.09 -5.34
N ASP A 197 8.14 -16.11 -4.70
CA ASP A 197 8.12 -17.49 -5.19
C ASP A 197 9.51 -18.03 -5.55
N GLY A 198 10.51 -17.67 -4.73
CA GLY A 198 11.91 -18.05 -4.94
C GLY A 198 12.64 -17.28 -6.05
N ASN A 199 11.95 -16.38 -6.75
CA ASN A 199 12.52 -15.54 -7.80
C ASN A 199 12.77 -14.13 -7.28
N ALA A 200 13.96 -13.58 -7.53
CA ALA A 200 14.31 -12.22 -7.15
C ALA A 200 14.03 -11.25 -8.31
N VAL A 201 13.27 -10.19 -8.04
CA VAL A 201 13.08 -9.06 -8.97
C VAL A 201 13.73 -7.82 -8.37
N SER A 202 14.69 -7.24 -9.09
CA SER A 202 15.36 -6.00 -8.65
C SER A 202 14.56 -4.76 -9.04
N VAL A 203 14.10 -4.00 -8.06
CA VAL A 203 13.37 -2.73 -8.25
C VAL A 203 13.99 -1.64 -7.38
N TRP A 204 13.86 -0.38 -7.77
CA TRP A 204 14.20 0.71 -6.85
C TRP A 204 13.20 0.71 -5.70
N ALA A 205 13.69 0.91 -4.48
CA ALA A 205 12.91 0.82 -3.26
C ALA A 205 13.26 1.95 -2.30
N ALA A 206 12.26 2.44 -1.57
CA ALA A 206 12.45 3.33 -0.44
C ALA A 206 13.23 2.60 0.69
N THR A 207 13.93 3.36 1.52
CA THR A 207 14.64 2.77 2.67
C THR A 207 13.66 2.46 3.81
N PRO A 208 14.03 1.59 4.77
CA PRO A 208 13.24 1.36 5.98
C PRO A 208 12.96 2.64 6.77
N GLU A 209 13.94 3.55 6.85
CA GLU A 209 13.82 4.82 7.56
C GLU A 209 12.80 5.75 6.89
N GLU A 210 12.85 5.88 5.56
CA GLU A 210 11.87 6.65 4.78
C GLU A 210 10.46 6.05 4.94
N SER A 211 10.36 4.72 4.89
CA SER A 211 9.09 4.01 5.06
C SER A 211 8.49 4.24 6.45
N LEU A 212 9.32 4.21 7.51
CA LEU A 212 8.88 4.51 8.86
C LEU A 212 8.46 5.97 8.99
N ALA A 213 9.25 6.91 8.44
CA ALA A 213 8.93 8.33 8.49
C ALA A 213 7.58 8.64 7.80
N TRP A 214 7.28 8.01 6.67
CA TRP A 214 5.96 8.15 6.02
C TRP A 214 4.83 7.54 6.85
N LYS A 215 5.02 6.37 7.47
CA LYS A 215 3.99 5.80 8.35
C LYS A 215 3.67 6.73 9.51
N LEU A 216 4.69 7.35 10.10
CA LEU A 216 4.53 8.33 11.17
C LEU A 216 3.89 9.63 10.69
N LEU A 217 4.20 10.08 9.48
CA LEU A 217 3.51 11.20 8.85
C LEU A 217 2.00 10.90 8.73
N TRP A 218 1.63 9.77 8.15
CA TRP A 218 0.22 9.40 7.95
C TRP A 218 -0.57 9.31 9.26
N LEU A 219 0.04 8.73 10.29
CA LEU A 219 -0.59 8.65 11.61
C LEU A 219 -0.83 10.03 12.24
N GLU A 220 -0.02 11.04 11.91
CA GLU A 220 -0.16 12.40 12.44
C GLU A 220 -1.08 13.30 11.61
N THR A 221 -1.05 13.16 10.27
CA THR A 221 -1.61 14.17 9.37
C THR A 221 -2.89 13.73 8.67
N ASP A 222 -3.16 12.43 8.59
CA ASP A 222 -4.30 11.94 7.83
C ASP A 222 -5.62 12.19 8.58
N GLY A 223 -6.68 12.54 7.84
CA GLY A 223 -8.02 12.67 8.40
C GLY A 223 -8.63 11.34 8.86
N PHE A 224 -8.04 10.21 8.44
CA PHE A 224 -8.47 8.85 8.78
C PHE A 224 -7.26 7.95 9.05
N PRO A 225 -6.54 8.13 10.17
CA PRO A 225 -5.38 7.31 10.47
C PRO A 225 -5.81 5.85 10.64
N GLN A 226 -5.13 4.93 9.96
CA GLN A 226 -5.53 3.53 9.88
C GLN A 226 -4.71 2.64 10.83
N GLY A 227 -5.36 1.65 11.47
CA GLY A 227 -4.68 0.73 12.40
C GLY A 227 -3.51 -0.05 11.77
N LYS A 228 -3.59 -0.33 10.45
CA LYS A 228 -2.50 -0.96 9.70
C LYS A 228 -1.23 -0.11 9.69
N ASP A 229 -1.34 1.22 9.69
CA ASP A 229 -0.20 2.12 9.63
C ASP A 229 0.49 2.19 11.00
N LEU A 230 -0.27 2.14 12.10
CA LEU A 230 0.27 1.99 13.45
C LEU A 230 1.03 0.66 13.60
N TYR A 231 0.41 -0.44 13.17
CA TYR A 231 1.04 -1.75 13.22
C TYR A 231 2.35 -1.80 12.44
N ASP A 232 2.32 -1.35 11.19
CA ASP A 232 3.49 -1.29 10.30
C ASP A 232 4.60 -0.36 10.89
N ALA A 233 4.22 0.80 11.45
CA ALA A 233 5.15 1.74 12.08
C ALA A 233 5.86 1.11 13.29
N VAL A 234 5.12 0.39 14.15
CA VAL A 234 5.69 -0.28 15.33
C VAL A 234 6.73 -1.31 14.90
N LEU A 235 6.37 -2.19 13.96
CA LEU A 235 7.29 -3.24 13.53
C LEU A 235 8.56 -2.67 12.85
N LEU A 236 8.43 -1.58 12.10
CA LEU A 236 9.56 -0.87 11.53
C LEU A 236 10.42 -0.21 12.61
N ALA A 237 9.82 0.53 13.56
CA ALA A 237 10.53 1.26 14.60
C ALA A 237 11.29 0.32 15.56
N GLU A 238 10.76 -0.88 15.82
CA GLU A 238 11.44 -1.89 16.64
C GLU A 238 12.73 -2.44 15.98
N ARG A 239 12.93 -2.21 14.67
CA ARG A 239 14.08 -2.75 13.92
C ARG A 239 14.90 -1.71 13.17
N THR A 240 14.38 -0.50 13.04
CA THR A 240 14.96 0.57 12.25
C THR A 240 15.11 1.79 13.12
N TYR A 241 16.34 2.30 13.21
CA TYR A 241 16.56 3.59 13.83
C TYR A 241 16.11 4.71 12.87
N LEU A 242 15.19 5.56 13.31
CA LEU A 242 14.79 6.76 12.58
C LEU A 242 15.38 8.01 13.24
N PRO A 243 16.39 8.65 12.64
CA PRO A 243 16.90 9.93 13.12
C PRO A 243 15.82 11.02 13.14
N TRP A 244 15.80 11.87 14.17
CA TRP A 244 14.83 12.98 14.26
C TRP A 244 14.92 13.92 13.06
N ASN A 245 16.14 14.17 12.55
CA ASN A 245 16.33 15.07 11.42
C ASN A 245 15.63 14.60 10.14
N LEU A 246 15.52 13.29 9.91
CA LEU A 246 14.81 12.71 8.77
C LEU A 246 13.30 12.79 9.00
N LEU A 247 12.83 12.36 10.17
CA LEU A 247 11.42 12.46 10.54
C LEU A 247 10.92 13.91 10.44
N HIS A 248 11.67 14.87 10.98
CA HIS A 248 11.33 16.28 10.92
C HIS A 248 11.26 16.80 9.48
N LYS A 249 12.15 16.37 8.58
CA LYS A 249 12.10 16.75 7.16
C LYS A 249 10.82 16.24 6.48
N VAL A 250 10.46 14.98 6.73
CA VAL A 250 9.26 14.35 6.18
C VAL A 250 8.00 15.04 6.72
N LEU A 251 7.91 15.22 8.04
CA LEU A 251 6.78 15.91 8.68
C LEU A 251 6.67 17.37 8.20
N SER A 252 7.79 18.09 8.11
CA SER A 252 7.80 19.49 7.66
C SER A 252 7.50 19.68 6.17
N ALA A 253 7.51 18.61 5.36
CA ALA A 253 7.06 18.66 3.98
C ALA A 253 5.53 18.73 3.86
N ASP A 254 4.80 18.41 4.95
CA ASP A 254 3.35 18.46 5.00
C ASP A 254 2.80 19.81 5.50
N ASP A 255 1.80 20.35 4.80
CA ASP A 255 1.23 21.67 5.06
C ASP A 255 0.45 21.73 6.38
N TRP A 256 -0.26 20.65 6.71
CA TRP A 256 -1.02 20.56 7.95
C TRP A 256 -0.06 20.48 9.13
N PHE A 257 0.98 19.66 9.04
CA PHE A 257 1.98 19.53 10.10
C PHE A 257 2.70 20.86 10.34
N ARG A 258 3.10 21.57 9.28
CA ARG A 258 3.71 22.91 9.43
C ARG A 258 2.81 23.91 10.14
N SER A 259 1.50 23.80 9.95
CA SER A 259 0.53 24.74 10.51
C SER A 259 0.07 24.38 11.93
N ASN A 260 0.07 23.09 12.28
CA ASN A 260 -0.59 22.59 13.50
C ASN A 260 0.28 21.67 14.38
N GLY A 261 1.29 21.02 13.82
CA GLY A 261 2.00 19.90 14.45
C GLY A 261 3.22 20.28 15.30
N GLN A 262 3.77 21.49 15.14
CA GLN A 262 5.08 21.82 15.72
C GLN A 262 5.13 21.81 17.26
N ASN A 263 4.02 22.12 17.93
CA ASN A 263 3.95 22.19 19.40
C ASN A 263 3.14 21.03 20.01
N LYS A 264 2.76 20.04 19.20
CA LYS A 264 1.94 18.91 19.65
C LYS A 264 2.83 17.81 20.23
N GLU A 265 2.32 17.10 21.22
CA GLU A 265 2.91 15.81 21.58
C GLU A 265 2.70 14.83 20.42
N LEU A 266 3.80 14.32 19.85
CA LEU A 266 3.73 13.42 18.70
C LEU A 266 3.28 12.03 19.13
N PHE A 267 2.52 11.40 18.26
CA PHE A 267 2.05 10.01 18.35
C PHE A 267 1.17 9.76 19.59
N GLU A 268 0.42 10.78 20.00
CA GLU A 268 -0.83 10.63 20.77
C GLU A 268 -1.97 10.45 19.77
N LEU A 269 -2.22 9.20 19.36
CA LEU A 269 -3.22 8.92 18.35
C LEU A 269 -4.57 8.78 19.04
N GLY A 270 -5.48 9.71 18.75
CA GLY A 270 -6.86 9.67 19.20
C GLY A 270 -7.68 8.63 18.44
N ASP A 271 -8.64 9.08 17.62
CA ASP A 271 -9.51 8.23 16.82
C ASP A 271 -8.72 7.53 15.70
N LEU A 272 -8.17 6.35 16.02
CA LEU A 272 -7.50 5.43 15.10
C LEU A 272 -8.47 4.32 14.68
N GLU A 273 -8.50 4.00 13.38
CA GLU A 273 -9.33 2.91 12.84
C GLU A 273 -8.73 1.52 13.19
N TRP A 274 -8.78 1.14 14.47
CA TRP A 274 -8.21 -0.10 14.97
C TRP A 274 -9.12 -1.31 14.78
N ASP A 275 -10.43 -1.14 14.96
CA ASP A 275 -11.39 -2.24 14.93
C ASP A 275 -11.50 -2.90 13.54
N ASP A 276 -11.45 -2.09 12.49
CA ASP A 276 -11.48 -2.58 11.10
C ASP A 276 -10.19 -3.31 10.75
N PHE A 277 -9.04 -2.78 11.19
CA PHE A 277 -7.76 -3.46 11.07
C PHE A 277 -7.77 -4.83 11.80
N LYS A 278 -8.30 -4.88 13.02
CA LYS A 278 -8.44 -6.12 13.79
C LYS A 278 -9.40 -7.12 13.15
N ARG A 279 -10.42 -6.67 12.43
CA ARG A 279 -11.34 -7.53 11.68
C ARG A 279 -10.64 -8.19 10.49
N GLU A 280 -9.81 -7.46 9.77
CA GLU A 280 -8.99 -8.03 8.68
C GLU A 280 -7.85 -8.93 9.21
N HIS A 281 -7.36 -8.64 10.42
CA HIS A 281 -6.22 -9.33 11.03
C HIS A 281 -6.51 -9.80 12.48
N PRO A 282 -7.42 -10.77 12.67
CA PRO A 282 -7.83 -11.22 14.00
C PRO A 282 -6.68 -11.83 14.82
N ASP A 283 -5.70 -12.42 14.15
CA ASP A 283 -4.52 -13.07 14.76
C ASP A 283 -3.53 -12.08 15.40
N ILE A 284 -3.66 -10.77 15.13
CA ILE A 284 -2.79 -9.75 15.73
C ILE A 284 -3.25 -9.45 17.15
N GLU A 285 -2.45 -9.80 18.15
CA GLU A 285 -2.79 -9.55 19.57
C GLU A 285 -2.66 -8.08 19.98
N GLY A 286 -3.40 -7.69 21.03
CA GLY A 286 -3.37 -6.35 21.62
C GLY A 286 -4.39 -5.36 21.03
N ASP A 287 -4.57 -4.25 21.73
CA ASP A 287 -5.43 -3.13 21.35
C ASP A 287 -4.61 -1.92 20.84
N ALA A 288 -5.28 -0.89 20.32
CA ALA A 288 -4.62 0.31 19.82
C ALA A 288 -3.67 0.92 20.85
N PHE A 289 -4.07 0.96 22.14
CA PHE A 289 -3.25 1.51 23.21
C PHE A 289 -1.95 0.74 23.43
N HIS A 290 -2.02 -0.60 23.42
CA HIS A 290 -0.84 -1.46 23.49
C HIS A 290 0.15 -1.15 22.36
N TRP A 291 -0.33 -1.01 21.13
CA TRP A 291 0.50 -0.73 19.97
C TRP A 291 1.06 0.70 19.97
N GLN A 292 0.30 1.70 20.42
CA GLN A 292 0.80 3.07 20.61
C GLN A 292 1.93 3.13 21.66
N LYS A 293 1.78 2.41 22.77
CA LYS A 293 2.83 2.33 23.81
C LYS A 293 4.12 1.70 23.26
N ARG A 294 4.00 0.66 22.44
CA ARG A 294 5.16 0.04 21.77
C ARG A 294 5.83 1.01 20.81
N LEU A 295 5.04 1.75 20.03
CA LEU A 295 5.57 2.76 19.11
C LEU A 295 6.41 3.80 19.85
N ARG A 296 5.84 4.40 20.92
CA ARG A 296 6.54 5.40 21.74
C ARG A 296 7.83 4.86 22.35
N THR A 297 7.80 3.60 22.81
CA THR A 297 8.99 2.94 23.36
C THR A 297 10.08 2.77 22.30
N ALA A 298 9.72 2.31 21.09
CA ALA A 298 10.67 2.14 20.00
C ALA A 298 11.24 3.47 19.48
N LEU A 299 10.44 4.54 19.52
CA LEU A 299 10.83 5.89 19.10
C LEU A 299 11.52 6.71 20.20
N ALA A 300 11.75 6.17 21.40
CA ALA A 300 12.28 6.92 22.54
C ALA A 300 13.57 7.68 22.21
N ARG A 301 14.47 7.08 21.42
CA ARG A 301 15.71 7.73 20.98
C ARG A 301 15.45 8.90 20.01
N THR A 302 14.57 8.71 19.04
CA THR A 302 14.16 9.75 18.07
C THR A 302 13.51 10.94 18.79
N LEU A 303 12.67 10.67 19.79
CA LEU A 303 12.01 11.71 20.58
C LEU A 303 13.00 12.44 21.50
N ALA A 304 13.97 11.75 22.08
CA ALA A 304 15.03 12.40 22.85
C ALA A 304 15.89 13.35 21.98
N GLU A 305 16.15 12.99 20.71
CA GLU A 305 16.83 13.90 19.76
C GLU A 305 16.01 15.16 19.45
N ARG A 306 14.68 15.04 19.36
CA ARG A 306 13.78 16.20 19.20
C ARG A 306 13.89 17.16 20.38
N ASP A 307 13.79 16.62 21.59
CA ASP A 307 13.77 17.43 22.80
C ASP A 307 15.11 18.14 22.99
N ALA A 308 16.22 17.46 22.65
CA ALA A 308 17.55 18.07 22.61
C ALA A 308 17.71 19.16 21.55
N ALA A 309 17.03 19.04 20.40
CA ALA A 309 17.04 20.05 19.34
C ALA A 309 16.13 21.26 19.62
N SER A 310 15.27 21.17 20.64
CA SER A 310 14.33 22.23 21.05
C SER A 310 14.84 23.07 22.23
N LEU A 311 16.00 22.72 22.79
CA LEU A 311 16.75 23.44 23.83
C LEU A 311 17.78 24.38 23.22
#